data_AF-A0A2D6DTM8-F1
#
_entry.id   AF-A0A2D6DTM8-F1
#
_cell.length_a   1.000
_cell.length_b   1.000
_cell.length_c   1.000
_cell.angle_alpha   90.00
_cell.angle_beta   90.00
_cell.angle_gamma   90.00
#
_symmetry.space_group_name_H-M   'P 1'
#
loop_
_entity.id
_entity.type
_entity.pdbx_description
1 polymer ?
#
loop_
_entity_poly.entity_id
_entity_poly.type
_entity_poly.pdbx_seq_one_letter_code
_entity_poly.pdbx_strand_id
1 'polypeptide(L)'
;MSLHAQLSQEAEARLQSQKRNSVITSVVIALLIMALVILVLLFILLPNLLIKSPTIVAYQAGAPEEENMEQKEVNPQIQRKPSAPSSSMAKVIASSTPSPTAVPVPETEAQPNLDFGSGDDFGQGWGNGGDGGGGGFGNIPATMRKRCSPEDRLQRLKENGGNEQCEEAVVKALQYFKDTQAGDGSWGGGTKVAYTGLVLLAYLGHCETPLSVEFGVTVTGAITFLVDNCQKNKGRMASNLQDKHWCYSHAIAAYALAEAYTFCSQLSINLPNLKESVQSSVQWIIDNQNKSGGWEYSYDEAGDRGGDMSITAWQMQALKAGKHTGLEFRNMTRCIRDALKYCETCQAADGGFGYQGTRALGDGHSTLVGAGTLCFQQHKGAANSNARKGIKYIDKKSQFNYEAGPCNLYEHYYSSQAAINNGGKSWVQYNEMFRDQLLKAQNNDGSWPAPPQPGPAARNDPVYVTALATLMLEVYYRFLPGTAAGK
;
A
#
# COMPACT_ATOMS: atom_id res chain seq x y z
N MET A 1 71.90 -17.91 22.32
CA MET A 1 71.99 -17.69 23.78
C MET A 1 71.16 -16.47 24.12
N SER A 2 69.94 -16.67 24.62
CA SER A 2 69.02 -15.59 25.01
C SER A 2 69.36 -15.14 26.44
N LEU A 3 69.85 -13.91 26.59
CA LEU A 3 70.11 -13.29 27.89
C LEU A 3 68.77 -12.85 28.49
N HIS A 4 68.20 -13.68 29.35
CA HIS A 4 67.10 -13.28 30.24
C HIS A 4 67.67 -12.40 31.35
N ALA A 5 67.56 -11.09 31.20
CA ALA A 5 67.81 -10.15 32.29
C ALA A 5 66.76 -10.37 33.40
N GLN A 6 67.19 -10.95 34.52
CA GLN A 6 66.36 -11.08 35.71
C GLN A 6 66.24 -9.69 36.38
N LEU A 7 65.00 -9.20 36.51
CA LEU A 7 64.72 -7.97 37.26
C LEU A 7 65.09 -8.16 38.74
N SER A 8 65.73 -7.16 39.34
CA SER A 8 66.04 -7.20 40.78
C SER A 8 64.74 -7.20 41.60
N GLN A 9 64.76 -7.83 42.78
CA GLN A 9 63.59 -7.89 43.69
C GLN A 9 62.99 -6.50 43.99
N GLU A 10 63.84 -5.47 44.04
CA GLU A 10 63.38 -4.09 44.26
C GLU A 10 62.62 -3.53 43.05
N ALA A 11 63.01 -3.90 41.82
CA ALA A 11 62.34 -3.49 40.59
C ALA A 11 60.98 -4.18 40.42
N GLU A 12 60.87 -5.45 40.82
CA GLU A 12 59.59 -6.18 40.80
C GLU A 12 58.58 -5.59 41.80
N ALA A 13 59.03 -5.23 43.01
CA ALA A 13 58.19 -4.60 44.01
C ALA A 13 57.64 -3.24 43.55
N ARG A 14 58.48 -2.42 42.90
CA ARG A 14 58.05 -1.13 42.31
C ARG A 14 57.07 -1.32 41.16
N LEU A 15 57.27 -2.32 40.30
CA LEU A 15 56.35 -2.65 39.21
C LEU A 15 54.98 -3.09 39.73
N GLN A 16 54.94 -3.92 40.78
CA GLN A 16 53.68 -4.34 41.40
C GLN A 16 52.93 -3.17 42.06
N SER A 17 53.66 -2.27 42.72
CA SER A 17 53.07 -1.04 43.28
C SER A 17 52.46 -0.15 42.20
N GLN A 18 53.16 0.05 41.08
CA GLN A 18 52.62 0.80 39.94
C GLN A 18 51.39 0.14 39.31
N LYS A 19 51.40 -1.18 39.13
CA LYS A 19 50.24 -1.92 38.62
C LYS A 19 49.03 -1.76 39.54
N ARG A 20 49.22 -1.89 40.86
CA ARG A 20 48.14 -1.71 41.83
C ARG A 20 47.55 -0.30 41.78
N ASN A 21 48.40 0.72 41.73
CA ASN A 21 47.94 2.11 41.64
C ASN A 21 47.22 2.41 40.32
N SER A 22 47.69 1.83 39.20
CA SER A 22 47.04 1.97 37.89
C SER A 22 45.64 1.32 37.87
N VAL A 23 45.50 0.12 38.46
CA VAL A 23 44.21 -0.58 38.57
C VAL A 23 43.23 0.18 39.47
N ILE A 24 43.68 0.72 40.61
CA ILE A 24 42.81 1.52 41.48
C ILE A 24 42.35 2.78 40.74
N THR A 25 43.27 3.46 40.04
CA THR A 25 42.94 4.68 39.30
C THR A 25 41.95 4.42 38.17
N SER A 26 42.10 3.33 37.42
CA SER A 26 41.17 2.98 36.34
C SER A 26 39.77 2.61 36.85
N VAL A 27 39.68 1.91 37.99
CA VAL A 27 38.39 1.59 38.63
C VAL A 27 37.69 2.85 39.12
N VAL A 28 38.41 3.79 39.73
CA VAL A 28 37.84 5.07 40.19
C VAL A 28 37.34 5.89 39.01
N ILE A 29 38.09 5.96 37.91
CA ILE A 29 37.66 6.67 36.69
C ILE A 29 36.40 6.01 36.09
N ALA A 30 36.35 4.68 36.02
CA ALA A 30 35.18 3.96 35.51
C ALA A 30 33.92 4.24 36.36
N LEU A 31 34.05 4.26 37.69
CA LEU A 31 32.95 4.59 38.60
C LEU A 31 32.47 6.04 38.43
N LEU A 32 33.40 6.99 38.23
CA LEU A 32 33.06 8.39 37.99
C LEU A 32 32.34 8.58 36.64
N ILE A 33 32.75 7.88 35.59
CA ILE A 33 32.06 7.92 34.29
C ILE A 33 30.66 7.32 34.41
N MET A 34 30.51 6.20 35.10
CA MET A 34 29.21 5.57 35.32
C MET A 34 28.27 6.48 36.13
N ALA A 35 28.78 7.13 37.18
CA ALA A 35 28.02 8.11 37.95
C ALA A 35 27.60 9.32 37.10
N LEU A 36 28.48 9.82 36.21
CA LEU A 36 28.17 10.91 35.29
C LEU A 36 27.05 10.51 34.31
N VAL A 37 27.11 9.32 33.73
CA VAL A 37 26.08 8.81 32.81
C VAL A 37 24.74 8.68 33.53
N ILE A 38 24.72 8.17 34.76
CA ILE A 38 23.50 8.11 35.58
C ILE A 38 22.93 9.51 35.82
N LEU A 39 23.78 10.49 36.14
CA LEU A 39 23.37 11.88 36.39
C LEU A 39 22.76 12.53 35.13
N VAL A 40 23.35 12.28 33.96
CA VAL A 40 22.84 12.75 32.66
C VAL A 40 21.49 12.11 32.35
N LEU A 41 21.35 10.79 32.56
CA LEU A 41 20.07 10.09 32.37
C LEU A 41 19.00 10.62 33.33
N LEU A 42 19.34 10.89 34.59
CA LEU A 42 18.44 11.47 35.58
C LEU A 42 17.96 12.86 35.15
N PHE A 43 18.85 13.69 34.61
CA PHE A 43 18.51 15.03 34.11
C PHE A 43 17.61 14.99 32.86
N ILE A 44 17.73 13.96 32.02
CA ILE A 44 16.86 13.74 30.85
C ILE A 44 15.49 13.19 31.26
N LEU A 45 15.42 12.35 32.30
CA LEU A 45 14.18 11.73 32.79
C LEU A 45 13.34 12.64 33.70
N LEU A 46 13.98 13.52 34.49
CA LEU A 46 13.29 14.43 35.43
C LEU A 46 12.24 15.37 34.76
N PRO A 47 12.51 16.00 33.60
CA PRO A 47 11.52 16.84 32.91
C PRO A 47 10.27 16.07 32.45
N ASN A 48 10.41 14.77 32.15
CA ASN A 48 9.30 13.93 31.67
C ASN A 48 8.38 13.45 32.81
N LEU A 49 8.82 13.50 34.07
CA LEU A 49 8.02 13.13 35.24
C LEU A 49 7.21 14.31 35.81
N LEU A 50 7.53 15.55 35.43
CA LEU A 50 6.72 16.73 35.77
C LEU A 50 5.60 16.92 34.74
N ILE A 51 4.62 16.03 34.78
CA ILE A 51 3.32 16.25 34.12
C ILE A 51 2.67 17.44 34.85
N LYS A 52 2.81 18.65 34.30
CA LYS A 52 1.90 19.75 34.64
C LYS A 52 0.52 19.35 34.13
N SER A 53 -0.36 18.96 35.04
CA SER A 53 -1.78 18.81 34.74
C SER A 53 -2.27 20.12 34.11
N PRO A 54 -2.80 20.11 32.88
CA PRO A 54 -3.34 21.32 32.30
C PRO A 54 -4.52 21.78 33.16
N THR A 55 -4.53 23.05 33.53
CA THR A 55 -5.66 23.70 34.18
C THR A 55 -6.88 23.51 33.27
N ILE A 56 -7.87 22.76 33.75
CA ILE A 56 -9.14 22.62 33.06
C ILE A 56 -9.81 23.99 33.09
N VAL A 57 -9.68 24.74 31.99
CA VAL A 57 -10.57 25.87 31.72
C VAL A 57 -11.89 25.25 31.29
N ALA A 58 -12.74 24.99 32.28
CA ALA A 58 -14.12 24.64 32.03
C ALA A 58 -14.79 25.86 31.38
N TYR A 59 -15.05 25.78 30.08
CA TYR A 59 -16.11 26.59 29.49
C TYR A 59 -17.41 26.09 30.13
N GLN A 60 -17.92 26.84 31.11
CA GLN A 60 -19.33 26.76 31.46
C GLN A 60 -20.11 27.19 30.21
N ALA A 61 -20.71 26.22 29.53
CA ALA A 61 -21.84 26.51 28.66
C ALA A 61 -22.86 27.25 29.53
N GLY A 62 -23.20 28.47 29.13
CA GLY A 62 -24.24 29.24 29.79
C GLY A 62 -25.49 28.37 29.93
N ALA A 63 -26.07 28.38 31.12
CA ALA A 63 -27.34 27.73 31.38
C ALA A 63 -28.37 28.20 30.34
N PRO A 64 -29.20 27.30 29.77
CA PRO A 64 -30.37 27.74 29.02
C PRO A 64 -31.28 28.50 30.00
N GLU A 65 -31.67 29.71 29.63
CA GLU A 65 -32.74 30.43 30.31
C GLU A 65 -34.01 29.58 30.27
N GLU A 66 -34.63 29.42 31.44
CA GLU A 66 -35.95 28.81 31.59
C GLU A 66 -37.00 29.72 30.94
N GLU A 67 -37.62 29.25 29.85
CA GLU A 67 -38.97 29.72 29.48
C GLU A 67 -39.98 28.59 29.70
N ASN A 68 -40.98 28.93 30.51
CA ASN A 68 -42.04 28.07 31.02
C ASN A 68 -42.83 27.37 29.90
N MET A 69 -43.08 26.08 30.08
CA MET A 69 -43.96 25.30 29.23
C MET A 69 -45.44 25.65 29.50
N GLU A 70 -46.10 26.37 28.59
CA GLU A 70 -47.56 26.38 28.52
C GLU A 70 -48.06 25.16 27.72
N GLN A 71 -48.68 24.23 28.44
CA GLN A 71 -49.30 23.04 27.89
C GLN A 71 -50.62 23.41 27.19
N LYS A 72 -50.70 23.29 25.86
CA LYS A 72 -51.95 23.48 25.11
C LYS A 72 -52.53 22.13 24.68
N GLU A 73 -53.76 21.87 25.14
CA GLU A 73 -54.55 20.66 24.87
C GLU A 73 -54.75 20.37 23.37
N VAL A 74 -54.69 19.08 23.04
CA VAL A 74 -54.98 18.53 21.72
C VAL A 74 -56.48 18.22 21.64
N ASN A 75 -57.19 18.85 20.70
CA ASN A 75 -58.57 18.48 20.35
C ASN A 75 -58.57 17.75 18.99
N PRO A 76 -59.11 16.53 18.86
CA PRO A 76 -59.07 15.77 17.62
C PRO A 76 -60.28 16.08 16.73
N GLN A 77 -60.07 16.60 15.52
CA GLN A 77 -61.05 16.48 14.44
C GLN A 77 -60.41 15.99 13.13
N ILE A 78 -60.97 14.89 12.65
CA ILE A 78 -60.63 14.13 11.45
C ILE A 78 -61.27 14.80 10.22
N GLN A 79 -60.50 15.04 9.15
CA GLN A 79 -61.06 15.20 7.80
C GLN A 79 -60.28 14.37 6.78
N ARG A 80 -61.01 13.54 6.02
CA ARG A 80 -60.53 12.59 5.02
C ARG A 80 -60.12 13.29 3.71
N LYS A 81 -59.12 12.73 3.01
CA LYS A 81 -58.73 13.11 1.64
C LYS A 81 -59.88 12.85 0.64
N PRO A 82 -60.13 13.73 -0.35
CA PRO A 82 -61.03 13.41 -1.46
C PRO A 82 -60.34 12.65 -2.60
N SER A 83 -61.14 11.83 -3.28
CA SER A 83 -60.80 10.92 -4.39
C SER A 83 -60.56 11.66 -5.72
N ALA A 84 -59.81 11.02 -6.62
CA ALA A 84 -59.51 11.53 -7.96
C ALA A 84 -60.75 11.58 -8.89
N PRO A 85 -60.90 12.61 -9.75
CA PRO A 85 -61.95 12.64 -10.75
C PRO A 85 -61.55 11.97 -12.08
N SER A 86 -62.56 11.39 -12.71
CA SER A 86 -62.58 10.66 -13.98
C SER A 86 -62.73 11.60 -15.21
N SER A 87 -62.47 11.03 -16.39
CA SER A 87 -62.45 11.58 -17.74
C SER A 87 -63.77 12.14 -18.28
N SER A 88 -63.74 13.24 -19.05
CA SER A 88 -64.55 13.43 -20.28
C SER A 88 -64.28 14.75 -21.05
N MET A 89 -63.81 14.60 -22.30
CA MET A 89 -64.12 15.28 -23.59
C MET A 89 -64.30 16.82 -23.78
N ALA A 90 -63.50 17.33 -24.74
CA ALA A 90 -63.75 18.33 -25.82
C ALA A 90 -64.02 19.81 -25.42
N LYS A 91 -63.44 20.85 -26.06
CA LYS A 91 -63.60 21.29 -27.46
C LYS A 91 -62.69 22.53 -27.74
N VAL A 92 -62.30 22.68 -29.00
CA VAL A 92 -61.45 23.72 -29.61
C VAL A 92 -62.13 25.09 -29.70
N ILE A 93 -61.40 26.19 -29.46
CA ILE A 93 -61.60 27.50 -30.14
C ILE A 93 -60.23 28.17 -30.35
N ALA A 94 -59.92 28.50 -31.61
CA ALA A 94 -58.81 29.35 -32.02
C ALA A 94 -59.25 30.83 -32.09
N SER A 95 -58.34 31.76 -31.82
CA SER A 95 -58.51 33.16 -32.25
C SER A 95 -57.14 33.84 -32.40
N SER A 96 -56.91 34.30 -33.63
CA SER A 96 -55.80 35.09 -34.13
C SER A 96 -56.15 36.58 -34.13
N THR A 97 -55.24 37.48 -33.74
CA THR A 97 -54.76 38.62 -34.58
C THR A 97 -53.71 39.50 -33.87
N PRO A 98 -52.84 40.20 -34.64
CA PRO A 98 -51.59 40.81 -34.20
C PRO A 98 -51.67 42.35 -34.05
N SER A 99 -50.67 42.95 -33.40
CA SER A 99 -50.37 44.39 -33.47
C SER A 99 -48.96 44.69 -32.91
N PRO A 100 -48.27 45.75 -33.39
CA PRO A 100 -46.82 45.77 -33.54
C PRO A 100 -46.10 46.67 -32.51
N THR A 101 -44.81 46.84 -32.75
CA THR A 101 -43.87 47.90 -32.31
C THR A 101 -42.82 47.46 -31.29
N ALA A 102 -41.58 47.72 -31.68
CA ALA A 102 -40.33 47.28 -31.10
C ALA A 102 -39.89 48.12 -29.89
N VAL A 103 -39.29 47.45 -28.92
CA VAL A 103 -38.26 48.01 -28.02
C VAL A 103 -37.15 46.95 -27.94
N PRO A 104 -35.87 47.29 -28.21
CA PRO A 104 -34.80 46.32 -28.22
C PRO A 104 -34.37 45.95 -26.80
N VAL A 105 -34.34 44.65 -26.51
CA VAL A 105 -33.72 44.08 -25.29
C VAL A 105 -32.30 43.65 -25.66
N PRO A 106 -31.25 44.19 -25.02
CA PRO A 106 -29.93 43.57 -25.06
C PRO A 106 -29.92 42.39 -24.09
N GLU A 107 -30.05 41.17 -24.63
CA GLU A 107 -29.62 39.96 -23.93
C GLU A 107 -28.15 39.71 -24.29
N THR A 108 -27.24 40.25 -23.49
CA THR A 108 -25.88 39.69 -23.42
C THR A 108 -25.97 38.46 -22.53
N GLU A 109 -25.94 37.29 -23.17
CA GLU A 109 -25.53 36.05 -22.53
C GLU A 109 -24.16 36.26 -21.89
N ALA A 110 -24.12 36.33 -20.57
CA ALA A 110 -22.88 36.26 -19.82
C ALA A 110 -22.32 34.86 -20.00
N GLN A 111 -21.34 34.73 -20.91
CA GLN A 111 -20.38 33.64 -20.85
C GLN A 111 -19.70 33.65 -19.49
N PRO A 112 -19.69 32.55 -18.71
CA PRO A 112 -18.59 32.27 -17.83
C PRO A 112 -17.49 31.63 -18.68
N ASN A 113 -16.37 32.34 -18.76
CA ASN A 113 -15.12 31.94 -19.36
C ASN A 113 -14.84 30.43 -19.26
N LEU A 114 -14.61 29.82 -20.42
CA LEU A 114 -13.75 28.67 -20.59
C LEU A 114 -12.32 29.10 -20.25
N ASP A 115 -11.98 29.13 -18.97
CA ASP A 115 -10.59 28.97 -18.54
C ASP A 115 -10.41 27.51 -18.13
N PHE A 116 -10.23 26.68 -19.16
CA PHE A 116 -9.83 25.29 -19.04
C PHE A 116 -8.34 25.29 -18.67
N GLY A 117 -8.08 25.61 -17.40
CA GLY A 117 -6.77 25.58 -16.80
C GLY A 117 -6.20 24.18 -16.85
N SER A 118 -5.28 23.97 -17.79
CA SER A 118 -4.25 22.96 -17.75
C SER A 118 -3.48 23.08 -16.42
N GLY A 119 -3.66 22.10 -15.53
CA GLY A 119 -2.93 22.01 -14.27
C GLY A 119 -3.21 20.71 -13.53
N ASP A 120 -2.42 19.69 -13.79
CA ASP A 120 -1.96 18.58 -12.92
C ASP A 120 -2.80 18.09 -11.71
N ASP A 121 -4.14 18.03 -11.78
CA ASP A 121 -4.95 17.37 -10.75
C ASP A 121 -5.10 15.85 -11.01
N PHE A 122 -4.11 15.10 -10.53
CA PHE A 122 -4.06 13.64 -10.61
C PHE A 122 -5.00 13.01 -9.58
N GLY A 123 -6.24 12.71 -10.01
CA GLY A 123 -7.10 11.70 -9.38
C GLY A 123 -7.57 12.02 -7.97
N GLN A 124 -8.59 12.88 -7.83
CA GLN A 124 -9.38 13.07 -6.60
C GLN A 124 -10.21 11.83 -6.23
N GLY A 125 -9.55 10.70 -5.96
CA GLY A 125 -10.15 9.46 -5.43
C GLY A 125 -9.51 8.96 -4.13
N TRP A 126 -8.60 9.74 -3.55
CA TRP A 126 -7.86 9.37 -2.35
C TRP A 126 -8.25 10.32 -1.24
N GLY A 127 -8.98 9.83 -0.24
CA GLY A 127 -9.49 10.64 0.86
C GLY A 127 -8.38 11.39 1.58
N ASN A 128 -8.57 12.69 1.76
CA ASN A 128 -7.74 13.53 2.62
C ASN A 128 -8.01 13.11 4.08
N GLY A 129 -7.27 12.10 4.57
CA GLY A 129 -7.37 11.64 5.95
C GLY A 129 -6.80 12.70 6.88
N GLY A 130 -7.66 13.31 7.69
CA GLY A 130 -7.32 14.40 8.61
C GLY A 130 -6.16 14.08 9.56
N ASP A 131 -5.44 15.14 9.93
CA ASP A 131 -4.37 15.16 10.90
C ASP A 131 -4.83 14.63 12.26
N GLY A 132 -4.41 13.40 12.57
CA GLY A 132 -4.67 12.76 13.85
C GLY A 132 -3.83 11.51 13.96
N GLY A 133 -2.53 11.68 14.24
CA GLY A 133 -1.59 10.59 14.45
C GLY A 133 -0.38 11.10 15.23
N GLY A 134 -0.54 11.24 16.54
CA GLY A 134 0.53 11.58 17.46
C GLY A 134 1.48 10.38 17.61
N GLY A 135 2.70 10.51 17.07
CA GLY A 135 3.79 9.55 17.24
C GLY A 135 4.63 9.45 15.99
N GLY A 136 5.91 9.85 16.05
CA GLY A 136 7.08 9.54 15.20
C GLY A 136 7.01 9.50 13.65
N PHE A 137 5.83 9.46 13.05
CA PHE A 137 5.53 9.08 11.67
C PHE A 137 4.83 10.21 10.90
N GLY A 138 4.84 11.44 11.43
CA GLY A 138 4.15 12.61 10.85
C GLY A 138 4.58 12.93 9.42
N ASN A 139 5.81 12.57 9.04
CA ASN A 139 6.36 12.82 7.71
C ASN A 139 5.99 11.74 6.68
N ILE A 140 5.49 10.57 7.11
CA ILE A 140 5.04 9.52 6.18
C ILE A 140 3.77 9.98 5.45
N PRO A 141 3.63 9.75 4.13
CA PRO A 141 2.41 10.05 3.39
C PRO A 141 1.16 9.52 4.10
N ALA A 142 0.08 10.30 4.15
CA ALA A 142 -1.14 9.94 4.88
C ALA A 142 -1.72 8.57 4.46
N THR A 143 -1.50 8.18 3.20
CA THR A 143 -1.87 6.87 2.62
C THR A 143 -1.12 5.69 3.24
N MET A 144 0.07 5.91 3.80
CA MET A 144 0.94 4.89 4.39
C MET A 144 1.06 5.04 5.91
N ARG A 145 0.68 6.19 6.48
CA ARG A 145 0.84 6.46 7.92
C ARG A 145 -0.06 5.58 8.80
N LYS A 146 -1.29 5.32 8.35
CA LYS A 146 -2.30 4.59 9.14
C LYS A 146 -2.07 3.07 9.22
N ARG A 147 -0.99 2.56 8.60
CA ARG A 147 -0.50 1.20 8.82
C ARG A 147 0.64 1.12 9.85
N CYS A 148 1.10 2.25 10.40
CA CYS A 148 2.26 2.30 11.29
C CYS A 148 1.93 2.28 12.78
N SER A 149 0.71 2.63 13.18
CA SER A 149 0.24 2.42 14.55
C SER A 149 -0.55 1.10 14.63
N PRO A 150 -0.33 0.27 15.64
CA PRO A 150 -1.16 -0.91 15.90
C PRO A 150 -2.64 -0.55 16.04
N GLU A 151 -2.95 0.57 16.68
CA GLU A 151 -4.32 1.04 16.91
C GLU A 151 -5.03 1.38 15.59
N ASP A 152 -4.39 2.14 14.68
CA ASP A 152 -4.99 2.47 13.38
C ASP A 152 -5.14 1.22 12.51
N ARG A 153 -4.16 0.31 12.53
CA ARG A 153 -4.24 -0.96 11.80
C ARG A 153 -5.43 -1.79 12.27
N LEU A 154 -5.52 -2.05 13.57
CA LEU A 154 -6.60 -2.84 14.15
C LEU A 154 -7.96 -2.18 13.96
N GLN A 155 -8.03 -0.85 14.05
CA GLN A 155 -9.26 -0.11 13.77
C GLN A 155 -9.69 -0.30 12.32
N ARG A 156 -8.81 -0.08 11.34
CA ARG A 156 -9.12 -0.23 9.90
C ARG A 156 -9.48 -1.65 9.54
N LEU A 157 -8.76 -2.59 10.11
CA LEU A 157 -9.01 -4.01 9.99
C LEU A 157 -10.43 -4.33 10.47
N LYS A 158 -10.83 -3.88 11.66
CA LYS A 158 -12.20 -4.09 12.18
C LYS A 158 -13.26 -3.39 11.32
N GLU A 159 -13.02 -2.14 10.90
CA GLU A 159 -13.92 -1.35 10.05
C GLU A 159 -14.19 -2.01 8.69
N ASN A 160 -13.23 -2.76 8.15
CA ASN A 160 -13.33 -3.42 6.85
C ASN A 160 -13.64 -4.92 6.98
N GLY A 161 -14.12 -5.38 8.13
CA GLY A 161 -14.55 -6.77 8.32
C GLY A 161 -13.40 -7.78 8.47
N GLY A 162 -12.20 -7.34 8.83
CA GLY A 162 -11.15 -8.20 9.36
C GLY A 162 -11.35 -8.51 10.85
N ASN A 163 -10.51 -9.39 11.41
CA ASN A 163 -10.48 -9.69 12.84
C ASN A 163 -9.04 -9.81 13.36
N GLU A 164 -8.84 -9.87 14.67
CA GLU A 164 -7.49 -9.89 15.29
C GLU A 164 -6.63 -11.06 14.78
N GLN A 165 -7.24 -12.18 14.36
CA GLN A 165 -6.52 -13.30 13.76
C GLN A 165 -5.85 -12.92 12.42
N CYS A 166 -6.38 -11.94 11.68
CA CYS A 166 -5.71 -11.40 10.49
C CYS A 166 -4.38 -10.72 10.84
N GLU A 167 -4.36 -9.89 11.89
CA GLU A 167 -3.12 -9.24 12.36
C GLU A 167 -2.13 -10.28 12.88
N GLU A 168 -2.60 -11.23 13.71
CA GLU A 168 -1.76 -12.32 14.21
C GLU A 168 -1.17 -13.17 13.10
N ALA A 169 -1.95 -13.47 12.06
CA ALA A 169 -1.50 -14.24 10.91
C ALA A 169 -0.43 -13.49 10.12
N VAL A 170 -0.59 -12.17 9.92
CA VAL A 170 0.45 -11.33 9.28
C VAL A 170 1.74 -11.36 10.10
N VAL A 171 1.68 -11.12 11.41
CA VAL A 171 2.87 -11.11 12.27
C VAL A 171 3.59 -12.46 12.27
N LYS A 172 2.87 -13.58 12.33
CA LYS A 172 3.46 -14.93 12.20
C LYS A 172 4.17 -15.12 10.86
N ALA A 173 3.61 -14.61 9.78
CA ALA A 173 4.25 -14.66 8.46
C ALA A 173 5.55 -13.85 8.41
N LEU A 174 5.55 -12.66 9.03
CA LEU A 174 6.75 -11.81 9.14
C LEU A 174 7.84 -12.48 10.01
N GLN A 175 7.45 -13.23 11.03
CA GLN A 175 8.37 -14.06 11.83
C GLN A 175 8.93 -15.23 11.01
N TYR A 176 8.09 -15.95 10.28
CA TYR A 176 8.53 -16.98 9.32
C TYR A 176 9.57 -16.43 8.33
N PHE A 177 9.34 -15.27 7.73
CA PHE A 177 10.29 -14.66 6.82
C PHE A 177 11.61 -14.30 7.50
N LYS A 178 11.56 -13.78 8.73
CA LYS A 178 12.76 -13.47 9.50
C LYS A 178 13.58 -14.72 9.78
N ASP A 179 12.94 -15.82 10.16
CA ASP A 179 13.61 -17.07 10.52
C ASP A 179 14.15 -17.83 9.29
N THR A 180 13.64 -17.53 8.10
CA THR A 180 14.02 -18.18 6.84
C THR A 180 14.86 -17.30 5.91
N GLN A 181 15.24 -16.10 6.34
CA GLN A 181 16.09 -15.20 5.53
C GLN A 181 17.48 -15.82 5.33
N ALA A 182 17.97 -15.83 4.10
CA ALA A 182 19.33 -16.26 3.80
C ALA A 182 20.35 -15.23 4.33
N GLY A 183 21.60 -15.65 4.55
CA GLY A 183 22.66 -14.77 5.07
C GLY A 183 23.02 -13.57 4.18
N ASP A 184 22.59 -13.56 2.91
CA ASP A 184 22.71 -12.42 1.98
C ASP A 184 21.51 -11.47 2.02
N GLY A 185 20.52 -11.72 2.88
CA GLY A 185 19.30 -10.91 3.01
C GLY A 185 18.14 -11.34 2.11
N SER A 186 18.29 -12.41 1.33
CA SER A 186 17.31 -12.83 0.31
C SER A 186 16.43 -14.03 0.70
N TRP A 187 15.38 -14.27 -0.10
CA TRP A 187 14.52 -15.46 -0.01
C TRP A 187 14.30 -16.17 -1.36
N GLY A 188 14.00 -17.47 -1.31
CA GLY A 188 13.38 -18.23 -2.41
C GLY A 188 14.26 -18.58 -3.62
N GLY A 189 15.45 -19.12 -3.33
CA GLY A 189 16.20 -19.99 -4.24
C GLY A 189 16.61 -19.36 -5.57
N GLY A 190 16.02 -19.80 -6.69
CA GLY A 190 16.38 -19.36 -8.04
C GLY A 190 15.76 -18.02 -8.47
N THR A 191 14.76 -17.53 -7.75
CA THR A 191 14.00 -16.30 -8.07
C THR A 191 14.13 -15.26 -6.97
N LYS A 192 15.34 -15.18 -6.38
CA LYS A 192 15.62 -14.35 -5.19
C LYS A 192 15.14 -12.92 -5.27
N VAL A 193 15.33 -12.26 -6.42
CA VAL A 193 15.02 -10.83 -6.56
C VAL A 193 13.51 -10.57 -6.46
N ALA A 194 12.68 -11.34 -7.16
CA ALA A 194 11.23 -11.16 -7.09
C ALA A 194 10.70 -11.50 -5.69
N TYR A 195 11.13 -12.63 -5.12
CA TYR A 195 10.61 -13.09 -3.84
C TYR A 195 11.07 -12.20 -2.68
N THR A 196 12.31 -11.73 -2.69
CA THR A 196 12.78 -10.72 -1.73
C THR A 196 11.99 -9.42 -1.86
N GLY A 197 11.64 -9.01 -3.08
CA GLY A 197 10.76 -7.86 -3.29
C GLY A 197 9.36 -8.06 -2.71
N LEU A 198 8.72 -9.23 -2.90
CA LEU A 198 7.41 -9.53 -2.29
C LEU A 198 7.47 -9.56 -0.76
N VAL A 199 8.48 -10.19 -0.19
CA VAL A 199 8.66 -10.27 1.27
C VAL A 199 8.93 -8.89 1.87
N LEU A 200 9.79 -8.08 1.22
CA LEU A 200 10.01 -6.70 1.63
C LEU A 200 8.72 -5.88 1.54
N LEU A 201 7.91 -6.07 0.49
CA LEU A 201 6.60 -5.43 0.42
C LEU A 201 5.72 -5.82 1.60
N ALA A 202 5.69 -7.09 2.03
CA ALA A 202 4.91 -7.52 3.20
C ALA A 202 5.38 -6.81 4.48
N TYR A 203 6.68 -6.80 4.78
CA TYR A 203 7.22 -6.03 5.91
C TYR A 203 6.78 -4.56 5.88
N LEU A 204 6.98 -3.88 4.75
CA LEU A 204 6.59 -2.49 4.57
C LEU A 204 5.06 -2.28 4.63
N GLY A 205 4.29 -3.32 4.29
CA GLY A 205 2.84 -3.40 4.39
C GLY A 205 2.32 -3.29 5.80
N HIS A 206 2.98 -3.96 6.73
CA HIS A 206 2.76 -3.85 8.17
C HIS A 206 3.50 -2.64 8.81
N CYS A 207 4.16 -1.82 7.98
CA CYS A 207 5.03 -0.71 8.40
C CYS A 207 6.24 -1.15 9.24
N GLU A 208 6.77 -2.34 8.95
CA GLU A 208 8.09 -2.74 9.45
C GLU A 208 9.19 -2.08 8.61
N THR A 209 10.13 -1.44 9.28
CA THR A 209 11.19 -0.62 8.67
C THR A 209 12.56 -0.99 9.27
N PRO A 210 13.68 -0.43 8.78
CA PRO A 210 14.99 -0.64 9.43
C PRO A 210 15.04 -0.22 10.90
N LEU A 211 14.10 0.60 11.38
CA LEU A 211 13.99 1.00 12.79
C LEU A 211 13.15 0.04 13.65
N SER A 212 12.52 -0.97 13.05
CA SER A 212 11.70 -1.94 13.77
C SER A 212 12.52 -2.74 14.76
N VAL A 213 12.02 -2.89 15.99
CA VAL A 213 12.70 -3.61 17.07
C VAL A 213 12.91 -5.08 16.71
N GLU A 214 11.90 -5.75 16.16
CA GLU A 214 11.96 -7.19 15.87
C GLU A 214 12.51 -7.50 14.47
N PHE A 215 12.12 -6.69 13.48
CA PHE A 215 12.34 -6.97 12.05
C PHE A 215 13.36 -6.05 11.38
N GLY A 216 13.90 -5.04 12.08
CA GLY A 216 14.73 -4.01 11.46
C GLY A 216 15.99 -4.53 10.77
N VAL A 217 16.66 -5.52 11.36
CA VAL A 217 17.82 -6.19 10.75
C VAL A 217 17.41 -6.94 9.48
N THR A 218 16.30 -7.68 9.53
CA THR A 218 15.77 -8.44 8.40
C THR A 218 15.37 -7.53 7.24
N VAL A 219 14.64 -6.44 7.54
CA VAL A 219 14.24 -5.43 6.55
C VAL A 219 15.46 -4.76 5.93
N THR A 220 16.46 -4.41 6.75
CA THR A 220 17.72 -3.83 6.24
C THR A 220 18.44 -4.79 5.30
N GLY A 221 18.56 -6.07 5.66
CA GLY A 221 19.17 -7.10 4.81
C GLY A 221 18.46 -7.26 3.47
N ALA A 222 17.12 -7.25 3.48
CA ALA A 222 16.31 -7.33 2.26
C ALA A 222 16.53 -6.13 1.33
N ILE A 223 16.56 -4.90 1.89
CA ILE A 223 16.82 -3.69 1.12
C ILE A 223 18.24 -3.72 0.54
N THR A 224 19.24 -4.06 1.36
CA THR A 224 20.65 -4.15 0.93
C THR A 224 20.82 -5.16 -0.20
N PHE A 225 20.23 -6.36 -0.09
CA PHE A 225 20.28 -7.36 -1.16
C PHE A 225 19.76 -6.82 -2.50
N LEU A 226 18.61 -6.14 -2.49
CA LEU A 226 18.00 -5.58 -3.70
C LEU A 226 18.82 -4.40 -4.24
N VAL A 227 19.32 -3.52 -3.37
CA VAL A 227 20.22 -2.42 -3.77
C VAL A 227 21.49 -2.97 -4.43
N ASP A 228 22.13 -3.96 -3.83
CA ASP A 228 23.36 -4.56 -4.38
C ASP A 228 23.10 -5.22 -5.74
N ASN A 229 21.95 -5.90 -5.91
CA ASN A 229 21.54 -6.44 -7.20
C ASN A 229 21.37 -5.32 -8.24
N CYS A 230 20.70 -4.22 -7.87
CA CYS A 230 20.46 -3.07 -8.74
C CYS A 230 21.76 -2.45 -9.21
N GLN A 231 22.67 -2.19 -8.28
CA GLN A 231 23.96 -1.56 -8.55
C GLN A 231 24.82 -2.46 -9.44
N LYS A 232 24.92 -3.75 -9.12
CA LYS A 232 25.66 -4.74 -9.91
C LYS A 232 25.17 -4.81 -11.36
N ASN A 233 23.86 -4.70 -11.56
CA ASN A 233 23.22 -4.87 -12.86
C ASN A 233 22.87 -3.55 -13.56
N LYS A 234 23.36 -2.42 -13.05
CA LYS A 234 23.18 -1.07 -13.61
C LYS A 234 21.71 -0.67 -13.76
N GLY A 235 20.93 -0.80 -12.68
CA GLY A 235 19.50 -0.46 -12.64
C GLY A 235 18.57 -1.62 -12.97
N ARG A 236 19.07 -2.68 -13.62
CA ARG A 236 18.28 -3.90 -13.88
C ARG A 236 18.23 -4.77 -12.62
N MET A 237 17.11 -5.46 -12.43
CA MET A 237 16.81 -6.18 -11.19
C MET A 237 16.41 -7.62 -11.54
N ALA A 238 17.32 -8.57 -11.34
CA ALA A 238 17.12 -9.97 -11.69
C ALA A 238 18.10 -10.91 -10.99
N SER A 239 17.67 -12.13 -10.71
CA SER A 239 18.59 -13.22 -10.32
C SER A 239 19.40 -13.72 -11.52
N ASN A 240 18.80 -13.73 -12.72
CA ASN A 240 19.42 -14.11 -13.97
C ASN A 240 18.85 -13.24 -15.11
N LEU A 241 19.69 -12.44 -15.77
CA LEU A 241 19.28 -11.57 -16.88
C LEU A 241 19.05 -12.33 -18.21
N GLN A 242 19.46 -13.60 -18.29
CA GLN A 242 19.18 -14.44 -19.45
C GLN A 242 17.79 -15.09 -19.39
N ASP A 243 17.15 -15.13 -18.22
CA ASP A 243 15.77 -15.61 -18.08
C ASP A 243 14.79 -14.57 -18.61
N LYS A 244 14.01 -14.90 -19.63
CA LYS A 244 13.03 -13.99 -20.23
C LYS A 244 11.99 -13.43 -19.26
N HIS A 245 11.75 -14.09 -18.13
CA HIS A 245 10.78 -13.66 -17.11
C HIS A 245 11.34 -12.63 -16.13
N TRP A 246 12.60 -12.18 -16.30
CA TRP A 246 13.25 -11.25 -15.39
C TRP A 246 12.51 -9.89 -15.24
N CYS A 247 11.68 -9.52 -16.21
CA CYS A 247 10.79 -8.35 -16.14
C CYS A 247 9.86 -8.35 -14.91
N TYR A 248 9.36 -9.50 -14.46
CA TYR A 248 8.58 -9.60 -13.22
C TYR A 248 9.45 -9.32 -12.00
N SER A 249 10.63 -9.94 -11.95
CA SER A 249 11.60 -9.72 -10.86
C SER A 249 11.96 -8.25 -10.76
N HIS A 250 12.14 -7.60 -11.91
CA HIS A 250 12.48 -6.19 -11.96
C HIS A 250 11.38 -5.32 -11.39
N ALA A 251 10.16 -5.46 -11.89
CA ALA A 251 9.04 -4.63 -11.46
C ALA A 251 8.74 -4.79 -9.97
N ILE A 252 8.71 -6.03 -9.47
CA ILE A 252 8.44 -6.33 -8.06
C ILE A 252 9.52 -5.72 -7.16
N ALA A 253 10.79 -5.86 -7.52
CA ALA A 253 11.87 -5.32 -6.70
C ALA A 253 11.98 -3.79 -6.77
N ALA A 254 11.74 -3.19 -7.95
CA ALA A 254 11.67 -1.73 -8.09
C ALA A 254 10.52 -1.15 -7.26
N TYR A 255 9.36 -1.83 -7.25
CA TYR A 255 8.24 -1.49 -6.38
C TYR A 255 8.67 -1.53 -4.90
N ALA A 256 9.27 -2.63 -4.44
CA ALA A 256 9.70 -2.79 -3.06
C ALA A 256 10.73 -1.72 -2.63
N LEU A 257 11.73 -1.43 -3.48
CA LEU A 257 12.73 -0.40 -3.21
C LEU A 257 12.11 1.01 -3.17
N ALA A 258 11.13 1.30 -4.03
CA ALA A 258 10.45 2.59 -4.03
C ALA A 258 9.66 2.79 -2.72
N GLU A 259 8.89 1.80 -2.25
CA GLU A 259 8.23 1.88 -0.93
C GLU A 259 9.26 2.00 0.20
N ALA A 260 10.34 1.21 0.16
CA ALA A 260 11.40 1.27 1.17
C ALA A 260 12.05 2.65 1.25
N TYR A 261 12.33 3.27 0.10
CA TYR A 261 12.87 4.62 0.02
C TYR A 261 11.89 5.66 0.58
N THR A 262 10.59 5.55 0.27
CA THR A 262 9.60 6.45 0.87
C THR A 262 9.64 6.39 2.39
N PHE A 263 9.68 5.19 3.01
CA PHE A 263 9.81 5.09 4.46
C PHE A 263 11.15 5.61 4.97
N CYS A 264 12.26 5.17 4.37
CA CYS A 264 13.59 5.54 4.81
C CYS A 264 13.81 7.06 4.74
N SER A 265 13.40 7.70 3.65
CA SER A 265 13.47 9.15 3.48
C SER A 265 12.68 9.89 4.56
N GLN A 266 11.43 9.48 4.82
CA GLN A 266 10.56 10.14 5.81
C GLN A 266 10.98 9.89 7.26
N LEU A 267 11.65 8.77 7.52
CA LEU A 267 12.21 8.41 8.82
C LEU A 267 13.68 8.85 8.99
N SER A 268 14.24 9.58 8.03
CA SER A 268 15.64 10.02 8.03
C SER A 268 16.66 8.87 8.14
N ILE A 269 16.31 7.69 7.62
CA ILE A 269 17.19 6.53 7.51
C ILE A 269 17.95 6.65 6.20
N ASN A 270 19.27 6.77 6.27
CA ASN A 270 20.11 6.80 5.09
C ASN A 270 20.71 5.41 4.82
N LEU A 271 20.20 4.74 3.78
CA LEU A 271 20.78 3.50 3.27
C LEU A 271 21.59 3.79 1.98
N PRO A 272 22.87 3.41 1.92
CA PRO A 272 23.72 3.66 0.76
C PRO A 272 23.08 3.18 -0.55
N ASN A 273 23.17 4.00 -1.59
CA ASN A 273 22.69 3.69 -2.95
C ASN A 273 21.18 3.42 -3.08
N LEU A 274 20.37 3.57 -2.02
CA LEU A 274 18.93 3.28 -2.09
C LEU A 274 18.22 4.23 -3.06
N LYS A 275 18.47 5.55 -2.94
CA LYS A 275 17.90 6.56 -3.82
C LYS A 275 18.27 6.31 -5.29
N GLU A 276 19.54 6.05 -5.55
CA GLU A 276 20.09 5.79 -6.88
C GLU A 276 19.53 4.49 -7.48
N SER A 277 19.33 3.47 -6.66
CA SER A 277 18.72 2.20 -7.07
C SER A 277 17.25 2.38 -7.44
N VAL A 278 16.49 3.14 -6.66
CA VAL A 278 15.10 3.51 -7.02
C VAL A 278 15.07 4.33 -8.31
N GLN A 279 15.91 5.36 -8.42
CA GLN A 279 15.95 6.21 -9.60
C GLN A 279 16.24 5.40 -10.87
N SER A 280 17.24 4.53 -10.83
CA SER A 280 17.68 3.76 -12.00
C SER A 280 16.72 2.62 -12.36
N SER A 281 16.20 1.89 -11.37
CA SER A 281 15.26 0.79 -11.63
C SER A 281 13.90 1.29 -12.13
N VAL A 282 13.30 2.31 -11.50
CA VAL A 282 12.02 2.84 -11.98
C VAL A 282 12.18 3.53 -13.35
N GLN A 283 13.30 4.23 -13.59
CA GLN A 283 13.56 4.81 -14.91
C GLN A 283 13.76 3.73 -15.99
N TRP A 284 14.34 2.58 -15.66
CA TRP A 284 14.43 1.44 -16.59
C TRP A 284 13.05 0.99 -17.07
N ILE A 285 12.07 0.88 -16.16
CA ILE A 285 10.69 0.52 -16.51
C ILE A 285 10.13 1.48 -17.55
N ILE A 286 10.32 2.78 -17.33
CA ILE A 286 9.79 3.84 -18.22
C ILE A 286 10.49 3.82 -19.58
N ASP A 287 11.82 3.67 -19.57
CA ASP A 287 12.63 3.76 -20.79
C ASP A 287 12.48 2.53 -21.69
N ASN A 288 12.01 1.38 -21.16
CA ASN A 288 11.88 0.12 -21.91
C ASN A 288 10.41 -0.34 -22.04
N GLN A 289 9.49 0.61 -22.23
CA GLN A 289 8.08 0.33 -22.51
C GLN A 289 7.88 0.00 -24.00
N ASN A 290 7.12 -1.06 -24.30
CA ASN A 290 6.83 -1.44 -25.69
C ASN A 290 5.99 -0.36 -26.38
N LYS A 291 6.09 -0.25 -27.71
CA LYS A 291 5.31 0.69 -28.54
C LYS A 291 3.79 0.55 -28.37
N SER A 292 3.29 -0.61 -27.96
CA SER A 292 1.88 -0.82 -27.64
C SER A 292 1.41 -0.07 -26.37
N GLY A 293 2.35 0.33 -25.51
CA GLY A 293 2.10 0.81 -24.14
C GLY A 293 2.25 -0.26 -23.05
N GLY A 294 2.25 -1.54 -23.40
CA GLY A 294 2.51 -2.64 -22.45
C GLY A 294 4.00 -2.90 -22.22
N TRP A 295 4.28 -3.97 -21.46
CA TRP A 295 5.63 -4.54 -21.32
C TRP A 295 5.64 -6.02 -21.66
N GLU A 296 6.75 -6.47 -22.21
CA GLU A 296 6.92 -7.83 -22.72
C GLU A 296 8.04 -8.57 -21.96
N TYR A 297 8.08 -9.89 -22.13
CA TYR A 297 9.21 -10.71 -21.71
C TYR A 297 10.54 -10.11 -22.18
N SER A 298 11.54 -10.19 -21.31
CA SER A 298 12.86 -9.57 -21.50
C SER A 298 12.88 -8.05 -21.72
N TYR A 299 11.78 -7.32 -21.51
CA TYR A 299 11.62 -5.95 -21.97
C TYR A 299 11.78 -5.81 -23.49
N ASP A 300 11.22 -6.75 -24.26
CA ASP A 300 11.20 -6.63 -25.73
C ASP A 300 10.29 -5.46 -26.19
N GLU A 301 10.90 -4.47 -26.82
CA GLU A 301 10.22 -3.28 -27.36
C GLU A 301 9.88 -3.40 -28.86
N ALA A 302 10.42 -4.42 -29.54
CA ALA A 302 10.36 -4.57 -30.99
C ALA A 302 9.44 -5.72 -31.45
N GLY A 303 9.18 -6.71 -30.59
CA GLY A 303 8.35 -7.86 -30.92
C GLY A 303 6.87 -7.55 -31.18
N ASP A 304 6.26 -8.30 -32.10
CA ASP A 304 4.87 -8.14 -32.54
C ASP A 304 3.82 -8.49 -31.48
N ARG A 305 4.23 -9.19 -30.41
CA ARG A 305 3.33 -9.56 -29.30
C ARG A 305 2.75 -8.32 -28.61
N GLY A 306 3.54 -7.25 -28.58
CA GLY A 306 3.15 -5.94 -28.05
C GLY A 306 3.15 -5.87 -26.52
N GLY A 307 2.98 -6.96 -25.78
CA GLY A 307 3.09 -6.95 -24.32
C GLY A 307 2.27 -8.06 -23.65
N ASP A 308 2.36 -8.07 -22.32
CA ASP A 308 1.60 -8.94 -21.44
C ASP A 308 0.94 -8.12 -20.31
N MET A 309 -0.37 -8.33 -20.11
CA MET A 309 -1.15 -7.63 -19.09
C MET A 309 -0.65 -7.90 -17.67
N SER A 310 -0.16 -9.11 -17.38
CA SER A 310 0.34 -9.45 -16.04
C SER A 310 1.70 -8.82 -15.74
N ILE A 311 2.58 -8.69 -16.74
CA ILE A 311 3.82 -7.89 -16.63
C ILE A 311 3.44 -6.43 -16.43
N THR A 312 2.56 -5.90 -17.28
CA THR A 312 2.12 -4.51 -17.26
C THR A 312 1.56 -4.11 -15.89
N ALA A 313 0.77 -4.97 -15.24
CA ALA A 313 0.24 -4.70 -13.91
C ALA A 313 1.31 -4.55 -12.82
N TRP A 314 2.40 -5.31 -12.87
CA TRP A 314 3.53 -5.13 -11.95
C TRP A 314 4.29 -3.84 -12.22
N GLN A 315 4.54 -3.52 -13.49
CA GLN A 315 5.21 -2.27 -13.86
C GLN A 315 4.39 -1.07 -13.38
N MET A 316 3.07 -1.09 -13.54
CA MET A 316 2.19 -0.02 -13.08
C MET A 316 2.22 0.16 -11.55
N GLN A 317 2.30 -0.92 -10.77
CA GLN A 317 2.51 -0.80 -9.31
C GLN A 317 3.86 -0.16 -8.98
N ALA A 318 4.92 -0.54 -9.67
CA ALA A 318 6.24 0.05 -9.49
C ALA A 318 6.27 1.54 -9.86
N LEU A 319 5.62 1.94 -10.97
CA LEU A 319 5.49 3.34 -11.38
C LEU A 319 4.68 4.16 -10.36
N LYS A 320 3.59 3.60 -9.82
CA LYS A 320 2.82 4.24 -8.73
C LYS A 320 3.68 4.47 -7.50
N ALA A 321 4.41 3.44 -7.05
CA ALA A 321 5.31 3.57 -5.91
C ALA A 321 6.44 4.57 -6.17
N GLY A 322 7.02 4.54 -7.37
CA GLY A 322 7.99 5.52 -7.86
C GLY A 322 7.47 6.95 -7.73
N LYS A 323 6.23 7.21 -8.14
CA LYS A 323 5.59 8.53 -7.98
C LYS A 323 5.47 8.97 -6.51
N HIS A 324 5.19 8.03 -5.60
CA HIS A 324 5.11 8.32 -4.15
C HIS A 324 6.46 8.60 -3.49
N THR A 325 7.59 8.37 -4.18
CA THR A 325 8.91 8.72 -3.66
C THR A 325 9.22 10.21 -3.69
N GLY A 326 8.51 10.97 -4.54
CA GLY A 326 8.84 12.37 -4.83
C GLY A 326 10.11 12.56 -5.67
N LEU A 327 10.70 11.48 -6.20
CA LEU A 327 11.78 11.55 -7.18
C LEU A 327 11.24 11.90 -8.56
N GLU A 328 12.04 12.63 -9.33
CA GLU A 328 11.70 13.03 -10.69
C GLU A 328 12.06 11.93 -11.70
N PHE A 329 11.09 11.56 -12.53
CA PHE A 329 11.25 10.52 -13.55
C PHE A 329 10.85 11.04 -14.91
N ARG A 330 11.72 10.86 -15.91
CA ARG A 330 11.45 11.33 -17.27
C ARG A 330 10.32 10.49 -17.87
N ASN A 331 9.38 11.16 -18.55
CA ASN A 331 8.28 10.53 -19.30
C ASN A 331 7.29 9.70 -18.47
N MET A 332 7.32 9.76 -17.13
CA MET A 332 6.43 9.00 -16.23
C MET A 332 4.94 9.11 -16.61
N THR A 333 4.43 10.33 -16.76
CA THR A 333 3.02 10.56 -17.10
C THR A 333 2.63 9.98 -18.45
N ARG A 334 3.49 10.12 -19.46
CA ARG A 334 3.29 9.52 -20.79
C ARG A 334 3.24 8.00 -20.69
N CYS A 335 4.20 7.42 -19.98
CA CYS A 335 4.33 5.98 -19.81
C CYS A 335 3.08 5.37 -19.17
N ILE A 336 2.61 5.94 -18.05
CA ILE A 336 1.37 5.53 -17.37
C ILE A 336 0.16 5.64 -18.31
N ARG A 337 0.03 6.74 -19.05
CA ARG A 337 -1.08 6.94 -19.99
C ARG A 337 -1.11 5.86 -21.07
N ASP A 338 0.05 5.56 -21.67
CA ASP A 338 0.15 4.59 -22.76
C ASP A 338 -0.06 3.16 -22.22
N ALA A 339 0.39 2.87 -21.00
CA ALA A 339 0.09 1.61 -20.30
C ALA A 339 -1.41 1.40 -20.03
N LEU A 340 -2.13 2.45 -19.62
CA LEU A 340 -3.58 2.36 -19.43
C LEU A 340 -4.30 2.07 -20.75
N LYS A 341 -3.88 2.67 -21.87
CA LYS A 341 -4.42 2.33 -23.20
C LYS A 341 -4.18 0.87 -23.55
N TYR A 342 -2.99 0.34 -23.27
CA TYR A 342 -2.71 -1.08 -23.46
C TYR A 342 -3.65 -1.95 -22.61
N CYS A 343 -3.85 -1.60 -21.34
CA CYS A 343 -4.79 -2.30 -20.45
C CYS A 343 -6.22 -2.31 -21.02
N GLU A 344 -6.68 -1.22 -21.65
CA GLU A 344 -8.00 -1.17 -22.31
C GLU A 344 -8.12 -2.20 -23.44
N THR A 345 -7.06 -2.40 -24.22
CA THR A 345 -7.07 -3.42 -25.30
C THR A 345 -7.12 -4.85 -24.77
N CYS A 346 -6.74 -5.05 -23.50
CA CYS A 346 -6.78 -6.35 -22.84
C CYS A 346 -8.12 -6.64 -22.13
N GLN A 347 -9.03 -5.66 -22.03
CA GLN A 347 -10.32 -5.83 -21.34
C GLN A 347 -11.41 -6.35 -22.29
N ALA A 348 -12.00 -7.48 -21.94
CA ALA A 348 -13.16 -8.06 -22.61
C ALA A 348 -14.46 -7.29 -22.28
N ALA A 349 -15.50 -7.51 -23.09
CA ALA A 349 -16.80 -6.83 -22.94
C ALA A 349 -17.50 -7.17 -21.61
N ASP A 350 -17.25 -8.35 -21.04
CA ASP A 350 -17.78 -8.78 -19.75
C ASP A 350 -17.00 -8.23 -18.55
N GLY A 351 -15.90 -7.51 -18.78
CA GLY A 351 -15.04 -6.91 -17.77
C GLY A 351 -13.80 -7.73 -17.41
N GLY A 352 -13.69 -8.96 -17.91
CA GLY A 352 -12.50 -9.79 -17.74
C GLY A 352 -11.28 -9.23 -18.46
N PHE A 353 -10.08 -9.61 -18.03
CA PHE A 353 -8.83 -9.22 -18.67
C PHE A 353 -8.08 -10.46 -19.18
N GLY A 354 -7.60 -10.39 -20.42
CA GLY A 354 -6.71 -11.38 -21.01
C GLY A 354 -5.23 -11.03 -20.80
N TYR A 355 -4.34 -11.99 -21.08
CA TYR A 355 -2.88 -11.77 -21.02
C TYR A 355 -2.38 -10.97 -22.21
N GLN A 356 -2.95 -11.23 -23.39
CA GLN A 356 -2.72 -10.47 -24.62
C GLN A 356 -4.05 -10.35 -25.35
N GLY A 357 -4.54 -9.12 -25.49
CA GLY A 357 -5.91 -8.87 -25.93
C GLY A 357 -6.93 -9.39 -24.92
N THR A 358 -8.15 -9.65 -25.37
CA THR A 358 -9.30 -9.88 -24.50
C THR A 358 -9.51 -11.33 -24.07
N ARG A 359 -8.68 -12.27 -24.54
CA ARG A 359 -8.88 -13.70 -24.31
C ARG A 359 -8.32 -14.14 -22.95
N ALA A 360 -9.19 -14.72 -22.12
CA ALA A 360 -8.79 -15.41 -20.90
C ALA A 360 -7.95 -16.68 -21.20
N LEU A 361 -7.06 -17.04 -20.28
CA LEU A 361 -6.33 -18.31 -20.35
C LEU A 361 -7.16 -19.47 -19.78
N GLY A 362 -6.81 -20.69 -20.16
CA GLY A 362 -7.37 -21.90 -19.56
C GLY A 362 -8.87 -22.09 -19.84
N ASP A 363 -9.63 -22.26 -18.77
CA ASP A 363 -11.07 -22.57 -18.75
C ASP A 363 -11.99 -21.39 -19.11
N GLY A 364 -11.41 -20.23 -19.44
CA GLY A 364 -12.16 -19.02 -19.77
C GLY A 364 -12.34 -18.07 -18.57
N HIS A 365 -11.81 -18.41 -17.40
CA HIS A 365 -11.74 -17.49 -16.26
C HIS A 365 -10.59 -16.48 -16.41
N SER A 366 -10.90 -15.20 -16.24
CA SER A 366 -9.93 -14.11 -16.35
C SER A 366 -9.16 -13.91 -15.04
N THR A 367 -8.10 -14.69 -14.85
CA THR A 367 -7.19 -14.58 -13.68
C THR A 367 -6.51 -13.21 -13.54
N LEU A 368 -6.50 -12.38 -14.59
CA LEU A 368 -5.93 -11.03 -14.57
C LEU A 368 -6.94 -9.92 -14.27
N VAL A 369 -8.19 -10.26 -13.94
CA VAL A 369 -9.24 -9.25 -13.73
C VAL A 369 -8.89 -8.26 -12.64
N GLY A 370 -8.39 -8.73 -11.49
CA GLY A 370 -7.94 -7.85 -10.41
C GLY A 370 -6.80 -6.94 -10.86
N ALA A 371 -5.85 -7.49 -11.62
CA ALA A 371 -4.65 -6.77 -12.06
C ALA A 371 -5.01 -5.60 -12.99
N GLY A 372 -5.83 -5.85 -14.01
CA GLY A 372 -6.33 -4.81 -14.92
C GLY A 372 -7.22 -3.79 -14.21
N THR A 373 -8.12 -4.25 -13.35
CA THR A 373 -8.99 -3.37 -12.56
C THR A 373 -8.19 -2.40 -11.70
N LEU A 374 -7.16 -2.92 -11.02
CA LEU A 374 -6.32 -2.14 -10.13
C LEU A 374 -5.51 -1.09 -10.89
N CYS A 375 -5.01 -1.37 -12.09
CA CYS A 375 -4.37 -0.35 -12.95
C CYS A 375 -5.29 0.86 -13.17
N PHE A 376 -6.57 0.64 -13.50
CA PHE A 376 -7.51 1.75 -13.67
C PHE A 376 -7.84 2.44 -12.35
N GLN A 377 -8.10 1.70 -11.28
CA GLN A 377 -8.39 2.30 -9.98
C GLN A 377 -7.24 3.19 -9.50
N GLN A 378 -6.00 2.72 -9.62
CA GLN A 378 -4.84 3.42 -9.09
C GLN A 378 -4.52 4.73 -9.83
N HIS A 379 -4.86 4.82 -11.12
CA HIS A 379 -4.49 5.96 -11.96
C HIS A 379 -5.66 6.79 -12.51
N LYS A 380 -6.90 6.28 -12.40
CA LYS A 380 -8.14 6.92 -12.88
C LYS A 380 -9.29 6.90 -11.85
N GLY A 381 -9.11 6.24 -10.70
CA GLY A 381 -10.12 6.13 -9.64
C GLY A 381 -11.15 5.01 -9.87
N ALA A 382 -11.82 4.59 -8.80
CA ALA A 382 -12.80 3.50 -8.82
C ALA A 382 -14.05 3.80 -9.68
N ALA A 383 -14.36 5.08 -9.89
CA ALA A 383 -15.44 5.51 -10.77
C ALA A 383 -15.11 5.42 -12.27
N ASN A 384 -13.91 4.97 -12.66
CA ASN A 384 -13.60 4.73 -14.06
C ASN A 384 -14.46 3.56 -14.63
N SER A 385 -14.90 3.67 -15.89
CA SER A 385 -15.76 2.66 -16.52
C SER A 385 -15.11 1.28 -16.62
N ASN A 386 -13.81 1.20 -16.92
CA ASN A 386 -13.07 -0.06 -17.03
C ASN A 386 -12.88 -0.69 -15.64
N ALA A 387 -12.60 0.13 -14.62
CA ALA A 387 -12.56 -0.33 -13.23
C ALA A 387 -13.90 -0.95 -12.78
N ARG A 388 -15.02 -0.26 -13.02
CA ARG A 388 -16.35 -0.77 -12.67
C ARG A 388 -16.71 -2.07 -13.40
N LYS A 389 -16.31 -2.23 -14.67
CA LYS A 389 -16.52 -3.48 -15.41
C LYS A 389 -15.74 -4.63 -14.76
N GLY A 390 -14.49 -4.39 -14.39
CA GLY A 390 -13.66 -5.38 -13.71
C GLY A 390 -14.21 -5.80 -12.35
N ILE A 391 -14.70 -4.85 -11.53
CA ILE A 391 -15.38 -5.18 -10.27
C ILE A 391 -16.64 -6.03 -10.50
N LYS A 392 -17.46 -5.69 -11.51
CA LYS A 392 -18.63 -6.52 -11.87
C LYS A 392 -18.25 -7.94 -12.29
N TYR A 393 -17.08 -8.12 -12.90
CA TYR A 393 -16.56 -9.44 -13.23
C TYR A 393 -16.14 -10.18 -11.96
N ILE A 394 -15.35 -9.55 -11.09
CA ILE A 394 -14.93 -10.11 -9.78
C ILE A 394 -16.15 -10.58 -8.99
N ASP A 395 -17.14 -9.71 -8.81
CA ASP A 395 -18.38 -9.99 -8.05
C ASP A 395 -19.17 -11.19 -8.60
N LYS A 396 -19.06 -11.48 -9.91
CA LYS A 396 -19.82 -12.54 -10.58
C LYS A 396 -19.05 -13.84 -10.78
N LYS A 397 -17.72 -13.78 -10.84
CA LYS A 397 -16.88 -14.85 -11.39
C LYS A 397 -15.77 -15.31 -10.46
N SER A 398 -15.34 -14.50 -9.50
CA SER A 398 -14.28 -14.93 -8.58
C SER A 398 -14.75 -16.10 -7.73
N GLN A 399 -13.88 -17.09 -7.59
CA GLN A 399 -14.07 -18.27 -6.76
C GLN A 399 -12.82 -18.45 -5.91
N PHE A 400 -12.99 -18.65 -4.60
CA PHE A 400 -11.88 -18.89 -3.68
C PHE A 400 -12.17 -20.15 -2.87
N ASN A 401 -11.40 -21.20 -3.11
CA ASN A 401 -11.40 -22.39 -2.27
C ASN A 401 -9.96 -22.80 -1.98
N TYR A 402 -9.45 -22.45 -0.80
CA TYR A 402 -8.06 -22.74 -0.45
C TYR A 402 -7.79 -24.24 -0.31
N GLU A 403 -8.78 -24.98 0.21
CA GLU A 403 -8.65 -26.39 0.59
C GLU A 403 -8.73 -27.33 -0.63
N ALA A 404 -9.63 -27.06 -1.59
CA ALA A 404 -9.84 -27.93 -2.75
C ALA A 404 -9.55 -27.26 -4.10
N GLY A 405 -9.49 -25.93 -4.14
CA GLY A 405 -9.38 -25.14 -5.37
C GLY A 405 -10.72 -24.92 -6.09
N PRO A 406 -10.76 -24.02 -7.09
CA PRO A 406 -9.63 -23.22 -7.59
C PRO A 406 -9.20 -22.11 -6.61
N CYS A 407 -7.89 -21.85 -6.54
CA CYS A 407 -7.31 -20.78 -5.71
C CYS A 407 -6.00 -20.27 -6.30
N ASN A 408 -6.09 -19.32 -7.23
CA ASN A 408 -4.92 -18.65 -7.77
C ASN A 408 -4.55 -17.43 -6.91
N LEU A 409 -3.57 -17.57 -6.02
CA LEU A 409 -3.20 -16.49 -5.10
C LEU A 409 -2.71 -15.22 -5.81
N TYR A 410 -2.16 -15.34 -7.01
CA TYR A 410 -1.79 -14.17 -7.81
C TYR A 410 -3.02 -13.36 -8.23
N GLU A 411 -4.05 -14.04 -8.72
CA GLU A 411 -5.34 -13.41 -9.02
C GLU A 411 -5.92 -12.77 -7.75
N HIS A 412 -5.94 -13.50 -6.64
CA HIS A 412 -6.60 -13.05 -5.42
C HIS A 412 -5.84 -11.94 -4.70
N TYR A 413 -4.52 -11.86 -4.85
CA TYR A 413 -3.71 -10.72 -4.43
C TYR A 413 -4.19 -9.42 -5.08
N TYR A 414 -4.41 -9.42 -6.40
CA TYR A 414 -4.91 -8.22 -7.07
C TYR A 414 -6.41 -8.01 -6.85
N SER A 415 -7.20 -9.08 -6.83
CA SER A 415 -8.66 -8.97 -6.71
C SER A 415 -9.10 -8.52 -5.32
N SER A 416 -8.39 -8.91 -4.26
CA SER A 416 -8.60 -8.39 -2.89
C SER A 416 -8.35 -6.88 -2.83
N GLN A 417 -7.25 -6.40 -3.41
CA GLN A 417 -6.96 -4.97 -3.52
C GLN A 417 -8.01 -4.23 -4.33
N ALA A 418 -8.44 -4.79 -5.47
CA ALA A 418 -9.44 -4.16 -6.31
C ALA A 418 -10.80 -4.06 -5.60
N ALA A 419 -11.21 -5.13 -4.92
CA ALA A 419 -12.45 -5.21 -4.16
C ALA A 419 -12.46 -4.22 -2.99
N ILE A 420 -11.40 -4.16 -2.18
CA ILE A 420 -11.36 -3.20 -1.05
C ILE A 420 -11.27 -1.74 -1.51
N ASN A 421 -10.54 -1.47 -2.60
CA ASN A 421 -10.49 -0.12 -3.17
C ASN A 421 -11.86 0.35 -3.69
N ASN A 422 -12.67 -0.58 -4.20
CA ASN A 422 -14.06 -0.30 -4.55
C ASN A 422 -14.94 -0.13 -3.31
N GLY A 423 -14.69 -0.92 -2.26
CA GLY A 423 -15.44 -0.91 -1.02
C GLY A 423 -16.87 -1.42 -1.20
N GLY A 424 -17.72 -1.10 -0.22
CA GLY A 424 -19.14 -1.43 -0.21
C GLY A 424 -19.41 -2.94 -0.34
N LYS A 425 -20.51 -3.29 -1.00
CA LYS A 425 -20.98 -4.68 -1.15
C LYS A 425 -19.94 -5.60 -1.80
N SER A 426 -19.22 -5.12 -2.82
CA SER A 426 -18.19 -5.90 -3.51
C SER A 426 -17.08 -6.32 -2.54
N TRP A 427 -16.63 -5.41 -1.67
CA TRP A 427 -15.65 -5.76 -0.64
C TRP A 427 -16.20 -6.74 0.40
N VAL A 428 -17.41 -6.51 0.92
CA VAL A 428 -18.04 -7.40 1.92
C VAL A 428 -18.11 -8.84 1.39
N GLN A 429 -18.64 -9.01 0.17
CA GLN A 429 -18.76 -10.32 -0.46
C GLN A 429 -17.40 -10.98 -0.71
N TYR A 430 -16.42 -10.21 -1.20
CA TYR A 430 -15.09 -10.74 -1.46
C TYR A 430 -14.39 -11.15 -0.16
N ASN A 431 -14.47 -10.32 0.88
CA ASN A 431 -13.88 -10.56 2.20
C ASN A 431 -14.44 -11.84 2.86
N GLU A 432 -15.76 -12.02 2.83
CA GLU A 432 -16.42 -13.24 3.30
C GLU A 432 -15.94 -14.50 2.56
N MET A 433 -15.62 -14.36 1.27
CA MET A 433 -15.18 -15.47 0.43
C MET A 433 -13.79 -15.98 0.80
N PHE A 434 -12.82 -15.10 1.14
CA PHE A 434 -11.41 -15.49 1.31
C PHE A 434 -10.88 -15.50 2.75
N ARG A 435 -11.32 -14.56 3.62
CA ARG A 435 -10.65 -14.28 4.91
C ARG A 435 -10.47 -15.53 5.76
N ASP A 436 -11.58 -16.19 6.11
CA ASP A 436 -11.56 -17.30 7.06
C ASP A 436 -10.88 -18.55 6.49
N GLN A 437 -11.02 -18.77 5.18
CA GLN A 437 -10.32 -19.86 4.49
C GLN A 437 -8.80 -19.64 4.48
N LEU A 438 -8.35 -18.40 4.24
CA LEU A 438 -6.94 -18.05 4.24
C LEU A 438 -6.36 -18.18 5.66
N LEU A 439 -7.08 -17.70 6.68
CA LEU A 439 -6.67 -17.86 8.09
C LEU A 439 -6.55 -19.34 8.50
N LYS A 440 -7.56 -20.15 8.16
CA LYS A 440 -7.57 -21.60 8.47
C LYS A 440 -6.39 -22.35 7.82
N ALA A 441 -5.92 -21.89 6.66
CA ALA A 441 -4.87 -22.54 5.90
C ALA A 441 -3.45 -22.23 6.38
N GLN A 442 -3.25 -21.25 7.28
CA GLN A 442 -1.91 -20.91 7.76
C GLN A 442 -1.32 -22.06 8.59
N ASN A 443 -0.06 -22.39 8.32
CA ASN A 443 0.71 -23.33 9.12
C ASN A 443 1.09 -22.71 10.48
N ASN A 444 1.43 -23.56 11.46
CA ASN A 444 1.83 -23.11 12.79
C ASN A 444 3.11 -22.25 12.78
N ASP A 445 3.98 -22.43 11.79
CA ASP A 445 5.21 -21.65 11.63
C ASP A 445 4.98 -20.28 10.98
N GLY A 446 3.74 -19.95 10.57
CA GLY A 446 3.38 -18.70 9.91
C GLY A 446 3.38 -18.75 8.38
N SER A 447 3.87 -19.84 7.78
CA SER A 447 3.84 -20.04 6.32
C SER A 447 2.46 -20.46 5.82
N TRP A 448 2.26 -20.41 4.51
CA TRP A 448 1.09 -21.02 3.86
C TRP A 448 1.50 -22.14 2.89
N PRO A 449 0.76 -23.27 2.87
CA PRO A 449 0.96 -24.31 1.88
C PRO A 449 0.44 -23.89 0.51
N ALA A 450 1.07 -24.37 -0.56
CA ALA A 450 0.54 -24.12 -1.90
C ALA A 450 -0.88 -24.71 -2.05
N PRO A 451 -1.86 -23.97 -2.59
CA PRO A 451 -3.21 -24.49 -2.75
C PRO A 451 -3.24 -25.64 -3.77
N PRO A 452 -4.09 -26.67 -3.61
CA PRO A 452 -4.05 -27.87 -4.46
C PRO A 452 -4.36 -27.63 -5.93
N GLN A 453 -5.22 -26.66 -6.26
CA GLN A 453 -5.48 -26.23 -7.63
C GLN A 453 -5.19 -24.74 -7.78
N PRO A 454 -3.90 -24.38 -7.97
CA PRO A 454 -3.47 -22.99 -7.94
C PRO A 454 -3.77 -22.26 -9.27
N GLY A 455 -4.33 -22.97 -10.26
CA GLY A 455 -4.66 -22.42 -11.57
C GLY A 455 -3.43 -22.26 -12.48
N PRO A 456 -3.63 -21.68 -13.68
CA PRO A 456 -2.56 -21.51 -14.65
C PRO A 456 -1.50 -20.51 -14.15
N ALA A 457 -0.26 -20.71 -14.61
CA ALA A 457 0.90 -19.84 -14.34
C ALA A 457 1.27 -19.66 -12.85
N ALA A 458 0.67 -20.43 -11.94
CA ALA A 458 0.99 -20.38 -10.53
C ALA A 458 2.43 -20.81 -10.21
N ARG A 459 2.91 -20.36 -9.05
CA ARG A 459 4.19 -20.76 -8.46
C ARG A 459 3.90 -21.39 -7.10
N ASN A 460 4.37 -22.63 -6.91
CA ASN A 460 4.17 -23.38 -5.66
C ASN A 460 5.35 -23.19 -4.70
N ASP A 461 6.07 -22.07 -4.80
CA ASP A 461 7.18 -21.76 -3.90
C ASP A 461 6.61 -21.27 -2.55
N PRO A 462 7.05 -21.84 -1.41
CA PRO A 462 6.52 -21.45 -0.10
C PRO A 462 6.67 -19.96 0.22
N VAL A 463 7.76 -19.32 -0.21
CA VAL A 463 7.97 -17.88 0.01
C VAL A 463 6.96 -17.08 -0.80
N TYR A 464 6.76 -17.45 -2.06
CA TYR A 464 5.79 -16.78 -2.93
C TYR A 464 4.35 -16.90 -2.39
N VAL A 465 3.95 -18.12 -2.04
CA VAL A 465 2.61 -18.42 -1.50
C VAL A 465 2.37 -17.65 -0.21
N THR A 466 3.33 -17.72 0.74
CA THR A 466 3.24 -17.01 2.02
C THR A 466 3.21 -15.50 1.81
N ALA A 467 4.02 -14.95 0.90
CA ALA A 467 4.06 -13.51 0.68
C ALA A 467 2.75 -13.00 0.08
N LEU A 468 2.18 -13.70 -0.91
CA LEU A 468 0.88 -13.30 -1.46
C LEU A 468 -0.26 -13.43 -0.45
N ALA A 469 -0.29 -14.50 0.34
CA ALA A 469 -1.27 -14.66 1.42
C ALA A 469 -1.17 -13.52 2.45
N THR A 470 0.06 -13.16 2.84
CA THR A 470 0.32 -12.05 3.76
C THR A 470 -0.16 -10.72 3.17
N LEU A 471 0.23 -10.42 1.93
CA LEU A 471 -0.18 -9.20 1.23
C LEU A 471 -1.71 -9.10 1.05
N MET A 472 -2.40 -10.23 0.88
CA MET A 472 -3.87 -10.28 0.86
C MET A 472 -4.49 -9.92 2.22
N LEU A 473 -3.86 -10.32 3.33
CA LEU A 473 -4.31 -9.94 4.68
C LEU A 473 -3.90 -8.52 5.07
N GLU A 474 -2.97 -7.89 4.37
CA GLU A 474 -2.58 -6.50 4.62
C GLU A 474 -3.52 -5.49 3.96
N VAL A 475 -4.37 -5.91 3.01
CA VAL A 475 -5.19 -4.98 2.21
C VAL A 475 -6.10 -4.10 3.08
N TYR A 476 -6.51 -4.56 4.26
CA TYR A 476 -7.38 -3.82 5.19
C TYR A 476 -6.79 -2.48 5.66
N TYR A 477 -5.46 -2.37 5.74
CA TYR A 477 -4.78 -1.16 6.21
C TYR A 477 -3.74 -0.62 5.23
N ARG A 478 -3.33 -1.41 4.23
CA ARG A 478 -2.30 -1.02 3.25
C ARG A 478 -2.75 0.04 2.27
N PHE A 479 -4.03 0.05 1.91
CA PHE A 479 -4.60 1.01 0.96
C PHE A 479 -5.74 1.77 1.62
N LEU A 480 -5.80 3.09 1.44
CA LEU A 480 -6.96 3.86 1.90
C LEU A 480 -8.16 3.43 1.04
N PRO A 481 -9.24 2.86 1.62
CA PRO A 481 -10.43 2.54 0.85
C PRO A 481 -11.03 3.84 0.29
N GLY A 482 -11.43 3.81 -0.99
CA GLY A 482 -11.95 4.98 -1.71
C GLY A 482 -13.29 5.49 -1.18
N THR A 483 -13.97 4.73 -0.33
CA THR A 483 -15.15 5.13 0.45
C THR A 483 -15.20 4.27 1.70
N ALA A 484 -15.49 4.85 2.87
CA ALA A 484 -15.74 4.09 4.09
C ALA A 484 -16.89 3.11 3.84
N ALA A 485 -16.74 1.86 4.30
CA ALA A 485 -17.80 0.86 4.22
C ALA A 485 -19.06 1.42 4.88
N GLY A 486 -20.09 1.69 4.08
CA GLY A 486 -21.41 2.06 4.59
C GLY A 486 -21.96 0.90 5.42
N LYS A 487 -22.35 1.23 6.66
CA LYS A 487 -23.10 0.35 7.56
C LYS A 487 -24.41 -0.12 6.96
#